data_AF-A0A1Q2HPV2-F1
#
_entry.id   AF-A0A1Q2HPV2-F1
#
_cell.length_a   1.000
_cell.length_b   1.000
_cell.length_c   1.000
_cell.angle_alpha   90.00
_cell.angle_beta   90.00
_cell.angle_gamma   90.00
#
_symmetry.space_group_name_H-M   'P 1'
#
loop_
_entity.id
_entity.type
_entity.pdbx_description
1 polymer ?
#
loop_
_entity_poly.entity_id
_entity_poly.type
_entity_poly.pdbx_seq_one_letter_code
_entity_poly.pdbx_strand_id
1 'polypeptide(L)'
;MKEKSCSFKFLAASAMVMFLLPQAFASFSFSGSNGIWSGSNYQSVSSWSQVSSDDKIAVGYTDQGSLEGDGGSVESLNRIYVGHNHYGELSLSGEGTTLNVNGSENLSVGMGASGLIEVLSGAALNTNHNLVIGDGDLGEMTINNGTVNCTNHLIFNYKDNSDNSSITITNGGSLTSNTYLYTVNNTANLTIEDGSASFENIYAAGSSVTNVNIGLEGSIYLAGGGDSIDSFIEAISKDSNASFELKLWNDGAYVSYSSLQENTDYFVSDGMITVPEPCSIMLFSLGGMLLRRKTAV
;
A
#
# COMPACT_ATOMS: atom_id res chain seq x y z
N MET A 1 -68.83 -15.26 -37.96
CA MET A 1 -67.49 -15.07 -38.55
C MET A 1 -67.15 -13.59 -38.60
N LYS A 2 -66.29 -13.15 -37.68
CA LYS A 2 -65.35 -12.01 -37.73
C LYS A 2 -65.03 -11.62 -36.28
N GLU A 3 -64.11 -12.37 -35.68
CA GLU A 3 -63.44 -11.96 -34.44
C GLU A 3 -62.52 -10.77 -34.77
N LYS A 4 -62.75 -9.64 -34.11
CA LYS A 4 -61.82 -8.51 -34.15
C LYS A 4 -60.80 -8.71 -33.04
N SER A 5 -59.61 -9.15 -33.46
CA SER A 5 -58.38 -9.12 -32.68
C SER A 5 -58.05 -7.68 -32.26
N CYS A 6 -57.94 -7.45 -30.95
CA CYS A 6 -57.49 -6.19 -30.37
C CYS A 6 -56.03 -6.38 -29.96
N SER A 7 -55.09 -5.92 -30.80
CA SER A 7 -53.65 -6.00 -30.49
C SER A 7 -53.25 -4.90 -29.51
N PHE A 8 -52.88 -5.30 -28.30
CA PHE A 8 -52.18 -4.47 -27.33
C PHE A 8 -50.75 -4.22 -27.82
N LYS A 9 -50.39 -2.97 -28.13
CA LYS A 9 -48.99 -2.55 -28.36
C LYS A 9 -48.48 -1.87 -27.09
N PHE A 10 -47.75 -2.61 -26.26
CA PHE A 10 -46.89 -2.03 -25.23
C PHE A 10 -45.59 -1.57 -25.92
N LEU A 11 -45.46 -0.26 -26.12
CA LEU A 11 -44.17 0.35 -26.47
C LEU A 11 -43.38 0.49 -25.16
N ALA A 12 -42.48 -0.44 -24.88
CA ALA A 12 -41.49 -0.28 -23.81
C ALA A 12 -40.43 0.71 -24.31
N ALA A 13 -40.55 1.98 -23.93
CA ALA A 13 -39.49 2.96 -24.08
C ALA A 13 -38.45 2.68 -22.98
N SER A 14 -37.40 1.92 -23.31
CA SER A 14 -36.19 1.85 -22.48
C SER A 14 -35.53 3.21 -22.47
N ALA A 15 -35.75 3.98 -21.41
CA ALA A 15 -34.93 5.14 -21.08
C ALA A 15 -33.54 4.63 -20.68
N MET A 16 -32.62 4.64 -21.65
CA MET A 16 -31.20 4.44 -21.41
C MET A 16 -30.71 5.65 -20.62
N VAL A 17 -30.64 5.51 -19.30
CA VAL A 17 -29.94 6.46 -18.43
C VAL A 17 -28.46 6.34 -18.77
N MET A 18 -27.97 7.22 -19.66
CA MET A 18 -26.56 7.46 -19.83
C MET A 18 -26.04 8.04 -18.52
N PHE A 19 -25.41 7.19 -17.70
CA PHE A 19 -24.46 7.68 -16.71
C PHE A 19 -23.32 8.34 -17.49
N LEU A 20 -23.37 9.68 -17.58
CA LEU A 20 -22.20 10.48 -17.89
C LEU A 20 -21.23 10.28 -16.74
N LEU A 21 -20.40 9.23 -16.83
CA LEU A 21 -19.21 9.15 -16.01
C LEU A 21 -18.42 10.43 -16.30
N PRO A 22 -18.07 11.24 -15.28
CA PRO A 22 -17.16 12.35 -15.49
C PRO A 22 -15.91 11.76 -16.14
N GLN A 23 -15.56 12.23 -17.34
CA GLN A 23 -14.22 11.96 -17.85
C GLN A 23 -13.27 12.61 -16.85
N ALA A 24 -12.62 11.80 -16.02
CA ALA A 24 -11.56 12.26 -15.14
C ALA A 24 -10.50 12.88 -16.06
N PHE A 25 -10.48 14.21 -16.11
CA PHE A 25 -9.36 14.91 -16.69
C PHE A 25 -8.19 14.64 -15.76
N ALA A 26 -7.17 13.96 -16.29
CA ALA A 26 -5.95 13.76 -15.56
C ALA A 26 -5.38 15.11 -15.13
N SER A 27 -5.48 15.43 -13.85
CA SER A 27 -4.96 16.66 -13.30
C SER A 27 -3.98 16.29 -12.22
N PHE A 28 -2.75 16.67 -12.44
CA PHE A 28 -1.79 16.67 -11.37
C PHE A 28 -1.36 18.11 -11.15
N SER A 29 -1.31 18.50 -9.89
CA SER A 29 -0.94 19.82 -9.42
C SER A 29 0.45 19.78 -8.79
N PHE A 30 1.17 20.88 -8.97
CA PHE A 30 2.45 21.12 -8.32
C PHE A 30 2.27 22.32 -7.38
N SER A 31 2.74 22.19 -6.13
CA SER A 31 2.79 23.31 -5.19
C SER A 31 4.15 23.39 -4.47
N GLY A 32 4.52 24.61 -4.06
CA GLY A 32 5.83 24.93 -3.50
C GLY A 32 6.76 25.59 -4.52
N SER A 33 7.13 26.86 -4.29
CA SER A 33 8.11 27.56 -5.11
C SER A 33 9.47 26.88 -4.98
N ASN A 34 10.05 26.38 -6.08
CA ASN A 34 11.30 25.61 -6.07
C ASN A 34 11.28 24.33 -5.19
N GLY A 35 10.09 23.87 -4.79
CA GLY A 35 9.93 22.64 -4.00
C GLY A 35 10.11 21.38 -4.84
N ILE A 36 9.98 21.49 -6.18
CA ILE A 36 10.01 20.35 -7.10
C ILE A 36 11.08 20.54 -8.17
N TRP A 37 11.86 19.49 -8.43
CA TRP A 37 12.93 19.43 -9.44
C TRP A 37 12.64 18.35 -10.48
N SER A 38 12.78 18.63 -11.78
CA SER A 38 12.88 17.63 -12.86
C SER A 38 13.99 17.93 -13.88
N GLY A 39 14.59 16.90 -14.49
CA GLY A 39 15.57 17.02 -15.58
C GLY A 39 17.02 17.31 -15.15
N SER A 40 17.85 17.83 -16.08
CA SER A 40 19.28 18.15 -15.84
C SER A 40 19.56 19.62 -15.46
N ASN A 41 18.55 20.49 -15.52
CA ASN A 41 18.63 21.91 -15.17
C ASN A 41 17.42 22.30 -14.31
N TYR A 42 17.64 23.08 -13.25
CA TYR A 42 16.64 23.53 -12.26
C TYR A 42 15.34 24.05 -12.88
N GLN A 43 14.28 23.24 -12.93
CA GLN A 43 12.96 23.69 -13.36
C GLN A 43 11.90 23.38 -12.30
N SER A 44 11.11 24.40 -11.99
CA SER A 44 9.81 24.24 -11.34
C SER A 44 8.85 23.71 -12.39
N VAL A 45 8.36 22.49 -12.18
CA VAL A 45 7.35 21.87 -13.03
C VAL A 45 5.98 22.35 -12.59
N SER A 46 5.12 22.71 -13.54
CA SER A 46 3.73 23.12 -13.29
C SER A 46 2.71 22.22 -14.02
N SER A 47 3.20 21.31 -14.87
CA SER A 47 2.40 20.33 -15.59
C SER A 47 3.25 19.12 -15.98
N TRP A 48 2.67 17.92 -15.97
CA TRP A 48 3.37 16.68 -16.35
C TRP A 48 3.78 16.61 -17.80
N SER A 49 3.19 17.43 -18.69
CA SER A 49 3.69 17.54 -20.05
C SER A 49 5.14 18.06 -20.12
N GLN A 50 5.66 18.59 -19.01
CA GLN A 50 7.04 19.05 -18.85
C GLN A 50 7.98 17.99 -18.25
N VAL A 51 7.44 16.87 -17.77
CA VAL A 51 8.21 15.77 -17.17
C VAL A 51 8.50 14.72 -18.23
N SER A 52 9.78 14.43 -18.43
CA SER A 52 10.23 13.38 -19.36
C SER A 52 10.46 12.05 -18.66
N SER A 53 10.50 10.95 -19.42
CA SER A 53 10.74 9.62 -18.87
C SER A 53 12.14 9.44 -18.26
N ASP A 54 13.10 10.27 -18.67
CA ASP A 54 14.46 10.21 -18.14
C ASP A 54 14.64 11.13 -16.93
N ASP A 55 13.59 11.87 -16.55
CA ASP A 55 13.66 12.83 -15.47
C ASP A 55 13.77 12.12 -14.11
N LYS A 56 14.53 12.79 -13.25
CA LYS A 56 14.54 12.53 -11.82
C LYS A 56 13.67 13.60 -11.18
N ILE A 57 12.69 13.20 -10.39
CA ILE A 57 11.84 14.12 -9.65
C ILE A 57 12.34 14.21 -8.21
N ALA A 58 12.49 15.42 -7.68
CA ALA A 58 12.68 15.62 -6.25
C ALA A 58 11.63 16.58 -5.70
N VAL A 59 10.86 16.14 -4.72
CA VAL A 59 9.90 16.94 -3.95
C VAL A 59 10.52 17.29 -2.60
N GLY A 60 10.46 18.56 -2.21
CA GLY A 60 11.21 19.10 -1.08
C GLY A 60 12.68 19.37 -1.40
N TYR A 61 13.00 19.92 -2.59
CA TYR A 61 14.40 20.12 -3.01
C TYR A 61 15.09 21.33 -2.37
N THR A 62 14.83 22.57 -2.83
CA THR A 62 15.41 23.79 -2.23
C THR A 62 14.50 24.49 -1.23
N ASP A 63 13.23 24.12 -1.22
CA ASP A 63 12.19 24.57 -0.30
C ASP A 63 11.19 23.41 -0.09
N GLN A 64 10.21 23.59 0.80
CA GLN A 64 9.10 22.65 0.92
C GLN A 64 8.35 22.50 -0.42
N GLY A 65 7.96 21.27 -0.76
CA GLY A 65 7.21 20.98 -1.98
C GLY A 65 6.11 19.95 -1.77
N SER A 66 5.06 20.02 -2.58
CA SER A 66 4.02 19.00 -2.65
C SER A 66 3.62 18.74 -4.10
N LEU A 67 3.51 17.45 -4.45
CA LEU A 67 3.12 16.94 -5.76
C LEU A 67 1.83 16.13 -5.61
N GLU A 68 0.79 16.54 -6.31
CA GLU A 68 -0.51 15.88 -6.25
C GLU A 68 -0.89 15.31 -7.61
N GLY A 69 -1.48 14.12 -7.63
CA GLY A 69 -2.08 13.51 -8.80
C GLY A 69 -3.52 13.09 -8.54
N ASP A 70 -4.42 13.54 -9.40
CA ASP A 70 -5.84 13.18 -9.41
C ASP A 70 -6.34 12.97 -10.85
N GLY A 71 -6.46 11.71 -11.23
CA GLY A 71 -6.72 11.21 -12.57
C GLY A 71 -5.45 11.05 -13.42
N GLY A 72 -5.40 9.96 -14.19
CA GLY A 72 -4.44 9.74 -15.29
C GLY A 72 -3.14 9.02 -14.93
N SER A 73 -2.40 8.64 -15.96
CA SER A 73 -1.17 7.85 -15.80
C SER A 73 0.06 8.68 -16.16
N VAL A 74 1.07 8.64 -15.30
CA VAL A 74 2.44 9.03 -15.60
C VAL A 74 3.24 7.74 -15.80
N GLU A 75 3.78 7.59 -17.00
CA GLU A 75 4.62 6.45 -17.33
C GLU A 75 6.09 6.82 -17.27
N SER A 76 6.86 5.94 -16.63
CA SER A 76 8.31 5.79 -16.81
C SER A 76 9.16 6.93 -16.28
N LEU A 77 9.04 7.30 -15.02
CA LEU A 77 10.05 8.15 -14.38
C LEU A 77 11.31 7.37 -14.04
N ASN A 78 12.48 7.99 -14.19
CA ASN A 78 13.73 7.35 -13.82
C ASN A 78 13.90 7.29 -12.29
N ARG A 79 13.47 8.33 -11.58
CA ARG A 79 13.64 8.43 -10.13
C ARG A 79 12.64 9.38 -9.50
N ILE A 80 12.22 9.09 -8.27
CA ILE A 80 11.49 10.02 -7.41
C ILE A 80 12.16 10.10 -6.05
N TYR A 81 12.28 11.32 -5.55
CA TYR A 81 12.63 11.63 -4.19
C TYR A 81 11.53 12.46 -3.55
N VAL A 82 11.15 12.12 -2.34
CA VAL A 82 10.19 12.87 -1.54
C VAL A 82 10.83 13.17 -0.20
N GLY A 83 11.01 14.45 0.11
CA GLY A 83 11.78 14.91 1.27
C GLY A 83 13.29 14.98 0.99
N HIS A 84 13.75 15.66 -0.06
CA HIS A 84 15.16 15.64 -0.46
C HIS A 84 16.10 16.51 0.41
N ASN A 85 15.84 17.79 0.60
CA ASN A 85 16.57 18.60 1.62
C ASN A 85 15.62 19.42 2.48
N HIS A 86 14.35 19.42 2.12
CA HIS A 86 13.24 20.06 2.81
C HIS A 86 12.06 19.09 2.79
N TYR A 87 11.00 19.41 3.55
CA TYR A 87 9.81 18.59 3.56
C TYR A 87 9.24 18.41 2.14
N GLY A 88 8.93 17.16 1.79
CA GLY A 88 8.32 16.82 0.52
C GLY A 88 7.09 15.94 0.70
N GLU A 89 6.08 16.17 -0.11
CA GLU A 89 4.84 15.40 -0.08
C GLU A 89 4.44 14.97 -1.50
N LEU A 90 4.06 13.70 -1.67
CA LEU A 90 3.51 13.19 -2.92
C LEU A 90 2.18 12.50 -2.63
N SER A 91 1.08 13.06 -3.13
CA SER A 91 -0.26 12.48 -2.97
C SER A 91 -0.80 12.02 -4.31
N LEU A 92 -1.23 10.76 -4.41
CA LEU A 92 -1.88 10.17 -5.57
C LEU A 92 -3.29 9.77 -5.16
N SER A 93 -4.30 10.24 -5.89
CA SER A 93 -5.70 10.01 -5.58
C SER A 93 -6.52 9.75 -6.83
N GLY A 94 -7.68 9.09 -6.67
CA GLY A 94 -8.61 8.85 -7.77
C GLY A 94 -8.33 7.58 -8.57
N GLU A 95 -9.40 6.90 -8.97
CA GLU A 95 -9.32 5.67 -9.77
C GLU A 95 -8.70 5.98 -11.14
N GLY A 96 -7.76 5.13 -11.56
CA GLY A 96 -7.02 5.31 -12.82
C GLY A 96 -5.83 6.26 -12.72
N THR A 97 -5.59 6.87 -11.56
CA THR A 97 -4.33 7.58 -11.29
C THR A 97 -3.21 6.58 -11.12
N THR A 98 -2.19 6.65 -11.97
CA THR A 98 -1.04 5.75 -11.89
C THR A 98 0.26 6.52 -11.99
N LEU A 99 1.21 6.22 -11.09
CA LEU A 99 2.58 6.71 -11.17
C LEU A 99 3.53 5.52 -11.34
N ASN A 100 4.24 5.46 -12.45
CA ASN A 100 5.22 4.41 -12.72
C ASN A 100 6.65 4.96 -12.67
N VAL A 101 7.45 4.46 -11.74
CA VAL A 101 8.88 4.73 -11.60
C VAL A 101 9.65 3.53 -12.17
N ASN A 102 10.08 3.65 -13.42
CA ASN A 102 10.65 2.55 -14.20
C ASN A 102 12.18 2.60 -14.32
N GLY A 103 12.84 3.55 -13.65
CA GLY A 103 14.29 3.65 -13.67
C GLY A 103 15.00 2.57 -12.85
N SER A 104 16.32 2.55 -12.97
CA SER A 104 17.21 1.64 -12.23
C SER A 104 17.61 2.17 -10.85
N GLU A 105 16.96 3.24 -10.39
CA GLU A 105 17.29 3.92 -9.15
C GLU A 105 16.10 3.83 -8.18
N ASN A 106 16.37 3.93 -6.88
CA ASN A 106 15.33 3.84 -5.85
C ASN A 106 14.32 4.99 -5.96
N LEU A 107 13.06 4.69 -5.63
CA LEU A 107 12.12 5.70 -5.16
C LEU A 107 12.38 5.88 -3.67
N SER A 108 12.83 7.07 -3.24
CA SER A 108 13.15 7.34 -1.84
C SER A 108 12.20 8.36 -1.21
N VAL A 109 11.73 8.04 -0.01
CA VAL A 109 10.93 8.91 0.86
C VAL A 109 11.75 9.21 2.11
N GLY A 110 11.79 10.45 2.55
CA GLY A 110 12.65 10.86 3.65
C GLY A 110 14.13 11.01 3.24
N MET A 111 14.41 11.47 2.01
CA MET A 111 15.75 11.51 1.42
C MET A 111 16.62 12.67 1.92
N GLY A 112 16.87 12.77 3.22
CA GLY A 112 17.69 13.83 3.82
C GLY A 112 16.90 14.97 4.47
N ALA A 113 15.58 15.00 4.25
CA ALA A 113 14.58 15.68 5.07
C ALA A 113 13.32 14.81 5.13
N SER A 114 12.36 15.14 6.01
CA SER A 114 11.15 14.33 6.12
C SER A 114 10.33 14.28 4.82
N GLY A 115 9.80 13.12 4.47
CA GLY A 115 9.01 12.92 3.26
C GLY A 115 7.74 12.11 3.52
N LEU A 116 6.65 12.44 2.80
CA LEU A 116 5.36 11.77 2.90
C LEU A 116 4.86 11.34 1.52
N ILE A 117 4.43 10.10 1.39
CA ILE A 117 3.64 9.63 0.24
C ILE A 117 2.24 9.21 0.68
N GLU A 118 1.24 9.59 -0.10
CA GLU A 118 -0.13 9.09 0.04
C GLU A 118 -0.59 8.45 -1.28
N VAL A 119 -1.14 7.23 -1.19
CA VAL A 119 -1.74 6.52 -2.33
C VAL A 119 -3.17 6.18 -1.95
N LEU A 120 -4.11 6.93 -2.54
CA LEU A 120 -5.48 7.07 -2.06
C LEU A 120 -6.49 6.65 -3.14
N SER A 121 -7.67 6.20 -2.70
CA SER A 121 -8.90 6.20 -3.52
C SER A 121 -8.77 5.56 -4.92
N GLY A 122 -8.15 4.38 -4.99
CA GLY A 122 -7.96 3.60 -6.22
C GLY A 122 -6.73 3.98 -7.05
N ALA A 123 -5.90 4.91 -6.57
CA ALA A 123 -4.65 5.25 -7.22
C ALA A 123 -3.61 4.13 -7.09
N ALA A 124 -2.65 4.12 -8.02
CA ALA A 124 -1.57 3.14 -8.06
C ALA A 124 -0.18 3.80 -8.13
N LEU A 125 0.75 3.30 -7.32
CA LEU A 125 2.18 3.62 -7.38
C LEU A 125 2.96 2.35 -7.70
N ASN A 126 3.66 2.35 -8.84
CA ASN A 126 4.49 1.23 -9.26
C ASN A 126 5.95 1.66 -9.34
N THR A 127 6.86 0.88 -8.76
CA THR A 127 8.31 1.05 -8.92
C THR A 127 8.97 -0.25 -9.36
N ASN A 128 9.85 -0.16 -10.37
CA ASN A 128 10.60 -1.31 -10.89
C ASN A 128 11.90 -1.57 -10.13
N HIS A 129 12.27 -0.70 -9.20
CA HIS A 129 13.44 -0.86 -8.34
C HIS A 129 13.00 -0.96 -6.87
N ASN A 130 13.87 -0.54 -5.94
CA ASN A 130 13.54 -0.48 -4.53
C ASN A 130 12.63 0.71 -4.21
N LEU A 131 11.74 0.49 -3.26
CA LEU A 131 11.02 1.53 -2.54
C LEU A 131 11.73 1.73 -1.19
N VAL A 132 12.24 2.93 -0.92
CA VAL A 132 12.94 3.25 0.34
C VAL A 132 12.10 4.22 1.16
N ILE A 133 11.76 3.83 2.38
CA ILE A 133 11.01 4.64 3.35
C ILE A 133 11.95 4.98 4.51
N GLY A 134 12.44 6.22 4.50
CA GLY A 134 13.52 6.71 5.36
C GLY A 134 14.90 6.57 4.71
N ASP A 135 15.30 7.54 3.89
CA ASP A 135 16.61 7.60 3.19
C ASP A 135 17.50 8.75 3.70
N GLY A 136 17.67 8.84 5.01
CA GLY A 136 18.47 9.86 5.70
C GLY A 136 17.70 10.70 6.70
N ASP A 137 16.36 10.69 6.66
CA ASP A 137 15.45 11.27 7.64
C ASP A 137 14.16 10.40 7.72
N LEU A 138 13.10 10.89 8.35
CA LEU A 138 11.78 10.26 8.47
C LEU A 138 11.10 10.11 7.09
N GLY A 139 10.76 8.89 6.71
CA GLY A 139 9.88 8.61 5.59
C GLY A 139 8.55 8.02 6.05
N GLU A 140 7.44 8.53 5.52
CA GLU A 140 6.11 8.05 5.83
C GLU A 140 5.34 7.75 4.54
N MET A 141 4.54 6.68 4.55
CA MET A 141 3.64 6.35 3.47
C MET A 141 2.28 5.88 3.98
N THR A 142 1.22 6.40 3.38
CA THR A 142 -0.15 5.96 3.62
C THR A 142 -0.72 5.35 2.34
N ILE A 143 -1.28 4.14 2.45
CA ILE A 143 -1.99 3.44 1.38
C ILE A 143 -3.43 3.27 1.84
N ASN A 144 -4.35 4.07 1.29
CA ASN A 144 -5.74 4.11 1.71
C ASN A 144 -6.63 3.81 0.50
N ASN A 145 -7.12 2.58 0.40
CA ASN A 145 -7.81 2.07 -0.79
C ASN A 145 -6.97 2.27 -2.08
N GLY A 146 -5.63 2.29 -1.96
CA GLY A 146 -4.69 2.43 -3.07
C GLY A 146 -3.89 1.15 -3.31
N THR A 147 -3.06 1.14 -4.35
CA THR A 147 -2.17 0.00 -4.65
C THR A 147 -0.74 0.47 -4.80
N VAL A 148 0.19 -0.18 -4.10
CA VAL A 148 1.63 0.04 -4.25
C VAL A 148 2.32 -1.25 -4.65
N ASN A 149 3.02 -1.22 -5.77
CA ASN A 149 3.81 -2.35 -6.27
C ASN A 149 5.29 -1.97 -6.36
N CYS A 150 6.13 -2.70 -5.64
CA CYS A 150 7.57 -2.60 -5.66
C CYS A 150 8.17 -3.88 -6.25
N THR A 151 8.89 -3.77 -7.37
CA THR A 151 9.42 -4.96 -8.05
C THR A 151 10.63 -5.54 -7.34
N ASN A 152 11.41 -4.72 -6.62
CA ASN A 152 12.57 -5.18 -5.88
C ASN A 152 12.31 -5.11 -4.36
N HIS A 153 13.21 -4.52 -3.58
CA HIS A 153 13.10 -4.49 -2.12
C HIS A 153 12.26 -3.31 -1.64
N LEU A 154 11.40 -3.54 -0.66
CA LEU A 154 10.93 -2.49 0.22
C LEU A 154 11.95 -2.33 1.36
N ILE A 155 12.53 -1.14 1.50
CA ILE A 155 13.59 -0.88 2.46
C ILE A 155 13.17 0.21 3.45
N PHE A 156 13.26 -0.08 4.74
CA PHE A 156 13.13 0.90 5.81
C PHE A 156 14.48 1.40 6.31
N ASN A 157 14.54 2.69 6.63
CA ASN A 157 15.65 3.35 7.33
C ASN A 157 17.02 3.02 6.73
N TYR A 158 17.16 3.26 5.43
CA TYR A 158 18.34 2.87 4.66
C TYR A 158 19.64 3.50 5.17
N LYS A 159 19.55 4.67 5.82
CA LYS A 159 20.69 5.36 6.45
C LYS A 159 20.50 5.51 7.95
N ASP A 160 21.61 5.59 8.68
CA ASP A 160 21.67 5.56 10.14
C ASP A 160 20.87 6.67 10.86
N ASN A 161 20.59 7.78 10.17
CA ASN A 161 19.84 8.91 10.74
C ASN A 161 18.31 8.76 10.63
N SER A 162 17.82 7.78 9.85
CA SER A 162 16.38 7.53 9.70
C SER A 162 15.86 6.68 10.85
N ASP A 163 14.83 7.15 11.56
CA ASP A 163 14.18 6.41 12.64
C ASP A 163 12.66 6.61 12.58
N ASN A 164 11.92 5.61 13.04
CA ASN A 164 10.46 5.53 13.06
C ASN A 164 9.77 5.71 11.71
N SER A 165 10.48 5.51 10.59
CA SER A 165 9.86 5.51 9.27
C SER A 165 8.77 4.45 9.17
N SER A 166 7.70 4.78 8.46
CA SER A 166 6.46 4.01 8.57
C SER A 166 5.69 3.86 7.26
N ILE A 167 4.94 2.76 7.18
CA ILE A 167 3.86 2.58 6.20
C ILE A 167 2.59 2.21 6.94
N THR A 168 1.48 2.86 6.58
CA THR A 168 0.14 2.54 7.08
C THR A 168 -0.78 2.16 5.92
N ILE A 169 -1.45 1.02 6.02
CA ILE A 169 -2.39 0.49 5.02
C ILE A 169 -3.79 0.44 5.62
N THR A 170 -4.77 1.04 4.92
CA THR A 170 -6.16 1.18 5.38
C THR A 170 -7.16 1.01 4.23
N ASN A 171 -8.42 0.75 4.58
CA ASN A 171 -9.57 0.71 3.67
C ASN A 171 -9.33 -0.17 2.43
N GLY A 172 -8.85 -1.40 2.64
CA GLY A 172 -8.58 -2.34 1.56
C GLY A 172 -7.37 -2.01 0.68
N GLY A 173 -6.49 -1.10 1.11
CA GLY A 173 -5.25 -0.79 0.41
C GLY A 173 -4.32 -2.01 0.27
N SER A 174 -3.45 -2.02 -0.73
CA SER A 174 -2.51 -3.12 -0.96
C SER A 174 -1.07 -2.66 -1.20
N LEU A 175 -0.14 -3.41 -0.61
CA LEU A 175 1.30 -3.23 -0.78
C LEU A 175 1.94 -4.55 -1.20
N THR A 176 2.57 -4.59 -2.36
CA THR A 176 3.33 -5.77 -2.80
C THR A 176 4.78 -5.40 -3.01
N SER A 177 5.69 -6.19 -2.46
CA SER A 177 7.09 -6.24 -2.87
C SER A 177 7.44 -7.66 -3.31
N ASN A 178 8.03 -7.84 -4.50
CA ASN A 178 8.32 -9.18 -5.02
C ASN A 178 9.48 -9.88 -4.30
N THR A 179 10.15 -9.18 -3.38
CA THR A 179 11.29 -9.69 -2.62
C THR A 179 11.10 -9.36 -1.14
N TYR A 180 12.13 -8.86 -0.47
CA TYR A 180 12.15 -8.62 0.97
C TYR A 180 11.49 -7.30 1.36
N LEU A 181 10.83 -7.32 2.51
CA LEU A 181 10.79 -6.17 3.41
C LEU A 181 12.11 -6.16 4.20
N TYR A 182 12.89 -5.09 4.08
CA TYR A 182 14.21 -5.01 4.68
C TYR A 182 14.38 -3.78 5.57
N THR A 183 14.63 -3.96 6.86
CA THR A 183 14.95 -2.84 7.77
C THR A 183 16.45 -2.82 8.04
N VAL A 184 17.09 -1.68 7.72
CA VAL A 184 18.56 -1.56 7.85
C VAL A 184 18.94 -0.97 9.20
N ASN A 185 18.32 0.13 9.60
CA ASN A 185 18.68 0.86 10.82
C ASN A 185 17.46 1.18 11.69
N ASN A 186 17.70 1.40 12.98
CA ASN A 186 16.75 1.94 13.96
C ASN A 186 15.37 1.25 13.93
N THR A 187 14.30 1.96 14.29
CA THR A 187 12.95 1.39 14.37
C THR A 187 12.14 1.70 13.12
N ALA A 188 11.45 0.71 12.58
CA ALA A 188 10.53 0.89 11.46
C ALA A 188 9.17 0.24 11.74
N ASN A 189 8.11 0.78 11.15
CA ASN A 189 6.74 0.37 11.43
C ASN A 189 5.96 0.09 10.15
N LEU A 190 5.43 -1.11 10.02
CA LEU A 190 4.40 -1.46 9.04
C LEU A 190 3.09 -1.70 9.80
N THR A 191 2.08 -0.90 9.53
CA THR A 191 0.74 -1.05 10.11
C THR A 191 -0.26 -1.34 9.01
N ILE A 192 -1.02 -2.43 9.14
CA ILE A 192 -2.03 -2.88 8.18
C ILE A 192 -3.36 -2.89 8.92
N GLU A 193 -4.08 -1.77 8.96
CA GLU A 193 -5.33 -1.69 9.73
C GLU A 193 -6.45 -2.49 9.07
N ASP A 194 -6.63 -2.29 7.77
CA ASP A 194 -7.56 -2.98 6.87
C ASP A 194 -6.93 -2.95 5.47
N GLY A 195 -6.60 -4.12 4.92
CA GLY A 195 -5.88 -4.26 3.65
C GLY A 195 -4.89 -5.41 3.63
N SER A 196 -3.93 -5.35 2.70
CA SER A 196 -2.93 -6.42 2.55
C SER A 196 -1.52 -5.93 2.28
N ALA A 197 -0.55 -6.67 2.80
CA ALA A 197 0.85 -6.57 2.39
C ALA A 197 1.39 -7.93 1.96
N SER A 198 2.23 -7.98 0.93
CA SER A 198 2.81 -9.22 0.40
C SER A 198 4.29 -9.07 0.14
N PHE A 199 5.09 -9.99 0.68
CA PHE A 199 6.55 -10.04 0.55
C PHE A 199 7.02 -11.48 0.30
N GLU A 200 8.24 -11.63 -0.19
CA GLU A 200 8.91 -12.94 -0.20
C GLU A 200 9.28 -13.35 1.23
N ASN A 201 9.94 -12.46 1.97
CA ASN A 201 10.38 -12.64 3.36
C ASN A 201 10.55 -11.26 4.04
N ILE A 202 10.81 -11.26 5.34
CA ILE A 202 11.23 -10.06 6.10
C ILE A 202 12.66 -10.26 6.59
N TYR A 203 13.50 -9.23 6.46
CA TYR A 203 14.85 -9.21 7.01
C TYR A 203 15.07 -7.96 7.88
N ALA A 204 15.66 -8.14 9.06
CA ALA A 204 16.08 -7.05 9.94
C ALA A 204 17.58 -7.12 10.19
N ALA A 205 18.32 -6.08 9.79
CA ALA A 205 19.78 -6.04 9.89
C ALA A 205 20.30 -5.26 11.11
N GLY A 206 21.56 -5.51 11.46
CA GLY A 206 22.28 -4.76 12.47
C GLY A 206 21.58 -4.78 13.83
N SER A 207 21.24 -3.61 14.34
CA SER A 207 20.46 -3.42 15.58
C SER A 207 19.08 -2.83 15.32
N SER A 208 18.52 -3.05 14.13
CA SER A 208 17.21 -2.52 13.76
C SER A 208 16.07 -3.25 14.47
N VAL A 209 14.93 -2.56 14.55
CA VAL A 209 13.66 -3.07 15.08
C VAL A 209 12.62 -2.95 13.97
N THR A 210 12.04 -4.08 13.56
CA THR A 210 10.92 -4.09 12.60
C THR A 210 9.63 -4.41 13.35
N ASN A 211 8.71 -3.44 13.41
CA ASN A 211 7.39 -3.63 13.99
C ASN A 211 6.37 -3.86 12.88
N VAL A 212 5.58 -4.94 12.99
CA VAL A 212 4.43 -5.22 12.13
C VAL A 212 3.18 -5.27 12.98
N ASN A 213 2.22 -4.40 12.68
CA ASN A 213 0.91 -4.33 13.34
C ASN A 213 -0.18 -4.72 12.34
N ILE A 214 -1.03 -5.68 12.66
CA ILE A 214 -2.12 -6.14 11.79
C ILE A 214 -3.46 -5.92 12.49
N GLY A 215 -4.28 -5.06 11.90
CA GLY A 215 -5.62 -4.67 12.32
C GLY A 215 -6.69 -5.64 11.86
N LEU A 216 -7.95 -5.31 12.14
CA LEU A 216 -9.12 -6.09 11.72
C LEU A 216 -9.20 -6.12 10.19
N GLU A 217 -9.36 -7.30 9.60
CA GLU A 217 -9.33 -7.51 8.14
C GLU A 217 -7.96 -7.25 7.49
N GLY A 218 -6.95 -6.87 8.28
CA GLY A 218 -5.57 -6.80 7.85
C GLY A 218 -5.00 -8.19 7.57
N SER A 219 -4.15 -8.24 6.55
CA SER A 219 -3.40 -9.45 6.19
C SER A 219 -1.97 -9.13 5.77
N ILE A 220 -1.06 -10.05 6.10
CA ILE A 220 0.30 -10.05 5.56
C ILE A 220 0.62 -11.44 5.02
N TYR A 221 1.21 -11.50 3.83
CA TYR A 221 1.68 -12.72 3.20
C TYR A 221 3.20 -12.72 3.08
N LEU A 222 3.83 -13.83 3.47
CA LEU A 222 5.24 -14.12 3.24
C LEU A 222 5.35 -15.40 2.41
N ALA A 223 6.00 -15.33 1.25
CA ALA A 223 6.16 -16.50 0.37
C ALA A 223 6.96 -17.64 1.02
N GLY A 224 7.88 -17.33 1.92
CA GLY A 224 8.60 -18.32 2.72
C GLY A 224 7.81 -18.88 3.90
N GLY A 225 6.63 -18.35 4.20
CA GLY A 225 5.79 -18.78 5.32
C GLY A 225 5.07 -20.10 5.06
N GLY A 226 4.55 -20.71 6.13
CA GLY A 226 3.77 -21.96 6.05
C GLY A 226 2.36 -21.84 6.64
N ASP A 227 1.75 -22.98 6.95
CA ASP A 227 0.38 -23.10 7.49
C ASP A 227 0.30 -23.00 9.02
N SER A 228 1.29 -22.36 9.64
CA SER A 228 1.32 -22.17 11.10
C SER A 228 2.10 -20.91 11.45
N ILE A 229 1.82 -20.34 12.63
CA ILE A 229 2.54 -19.18 13.11
C ILE A 229 4.05 -19.44 13.23
N ASP A 230 4.45 -20.63 13.65
CA ASP A 230 5.88 -20.98 13.78
C ASP A 230 6.56 -20.94 12.41
N SER A 231 5.96 -21.55 11.38
CA SER A 231 6.49 -21.51 10.01
C SER A 231 6.48 -20.12 9.41
N PHE A 232 5.48 -19.28 9.72
CA PHE A 232 5.48 -17.88 9.32
C PHE A 232 6.64 -17.11 9.95
N ILE A 233 6.89 -17.31 11.25
CA ILE A 233 7.98 -16.65 11.97
C ILE A 233 9.35 -17.12 11.48
N GLU A 234 9.50 -18.39 11.08
CA GLU A 234 10.72 -18.92 10.46
C GLU A 234 11.09 -18.24 9.13
N ALA A 235 10.12 -17.69 8.39
CA ALA A 235 10.35 -16.89 7.18
C ALA A 235 10.97 -15.51 7.46
N ILE A 236 11.06 -15.12 8.74
CA ILE A 236 11.65 -13.85 9.16
C ILE A 236 13.10 -14.08 9.54
N SER A 237 14.00 -13.50 8.75
CA SER A 237 15.43 -13.51 9.02
C SER A 237 15.84 -12.26 9.81
N LYS A 238 16.83 -12.39 10.70
CA LYS A 238 17.37 -11.23 11.41
C LYS A 238 18.80 -11.44 11.86
N ASP A 239 19.55 -10.36 11.94
CA ASP A 239 20.86 -10.34 12.59
C ASP A 239 20.71 -10.53 14.11
N SER A 240 21.80 -10.93 14.78
CA SER A 240 21.77 -11.29 16.21
C SER A 240 21.31 -10.16 17.13
N ASN A 241 21.53 -8.90 16.73
CA ASN A 241 21.17 -7.71 17.52
C ASN A 241 19.89 -7.04 17.01
N ALA A 242 19.29 -7.54 15.93
CA ALA A 242 18.05 -7.02 15.39
C ALA A 242 16.84 -7.69 16.07
N SER A 243 15.72 -6.99 16.07
CA SER A 243 14.45 -7.50 16.59
C SER A 243 13.31 -7.34 15.58
N PHE A 244 12.33 -8.20 15.76
CA PHE A 244 11.09 -8.20 15.02
C PHE A 244 9.95 -8.35 16.02
N GLU A 245 8.95 -7.50 15.91
CA GLU A 245 7.73 -7.54 16.73
C GLU A 245 6.51 -7.67 15.83
N LEU A 246 5.76 -8.77 15.96
CA LEU A 246 4.44 -8.92 15.35
C LEU A 246 3.36 -8.69 16.41
N LYS A 247 2.50 -7.72 16.14
CA LYS A 247 1.35 -7.41 16.96
C LYS A 247 0.08 -7.52 16.14
N LEU A 248 -0.94 -8.14 16.72
CA LEU A 248 -2.24 -8.31 16.09
C LEU A 248 -3.27 -7.55 16.93
N TRP A 249 -4.28 -7.01 16.25
CA TRP A 249 -5.36 -6.31 16.91
C TRP A 249 -6.23 -7.28 17.70
N ASN A 250 -6.48 -6.93 18.96
CA ASN A 250 -7.40 -7.65 19.82
C ASN A 250 -8.15 -6.65 20.71
N ASP A 251 -9.47 -6.58 20.58
CA ASP A 251 -10.38 -5.84 21.47
C ASP A 251 -9.95 -4.41 21.84
N GLY A 252 -9.46 -3.64 20.86
CA GLY A 252 -9.16 -2.22 21.04
C GLY A 252 -7.67 -1.86 21.15
N ALA A 253 -6.77 -2.84 21.06
CA ALA A 253 -5.33 -2.59 21.07
C ALA A 253 -4.53 -3.61 20.24
N TYR A 254 -3.34 -3.21 19.81
CA TYR A 254 -2.34 -4.11 19.25
C TYR A 254 -1.61 -4.85 20.38
N VAL A 255 -1.68 -6.18 20.36
CA VAL A 255 -1.02 -7.05 21.34
C VAL A 255 -0.11 -8.06 20.65
N SER A 256 0.89 -8.59 21.37
CA SER A 256 1.80 -9.58 20.82
C SER A 256 1.04 -10.82 20.33
N TYR A 257 1.35 -11.31 19.12
CA TYR A 257 0.72 -12.51 18.57
C TYR A 257 0.82 -13.73 19.50
N SER A 258 1.91 -13.82 20.27
CA SER A 258 2.17 -14.91 21.21
C SER A 258 1.25 -14.92 22.44
N SER A 259 0.49 -13.84 22.66
CA SER A 259 -0.55 -13.79 23.69
C SER A 259 -1.94 -14.20 23.19
N LEU A 260 -2.05 -14.50 21.88
CA LEU A 260 -3.27 -14.86 21.19
C LEU A 260 -3.23 -16.33 20.74
N GLN A 261 -4.40 -16.88 20.40
CA GLN A 261 -4.57 -18.25 19.96
C GLN A 261 -4.84 -18.32 18.45
N GLU A 262 -3.97 -19.02 17.73
CA GLU A 262 -4.15 -19.34 16.30
C GLU A 262 -5.45 -20.15 16.08
N ASN A 263 -6.13 -19.90 14.96
CA ASN A 263 -7.43 -20.44 14.57
C ASN A 263 -8.60 -19.98 15.46
N THR A 264 -8.36 -19.03 16.36
CA THR A 264 -9.39 -18.39 17.20
C THR A 264 -9.34 -16.88 17.03
N ASP A 265 -8.19 -16.28 17.31
CA ASP A 265 -7.98 -14.83 17.27
C ASP A 265 -7.41 -14.37 15.91
N TYR A 266 -6.67 -15.25 15.24
CA TYR A 266 -6.10 -15.03 13.91
C TYR A 266 -5.95 -16.36 13.17
N PHE A 267 -5.77 -16.30 11.86
CA PHE A 267 -5.55 -17.48 11.02
C PHE A 267 -4.19 -17.39 10.33
N VAL A 268 -3.53 -18.54 10.17
CA VAL A 268 -2.34 -18.68 9.34
C VAL A 268 -2.60 -19.77 8.30
N SER A 269 -2.38 -19.46 7.04
CA SER A 269 -2.55 -20.42 5.93
C SER A 269 -1.72 -19.97 4.74
N ASP A 270 -1.00 -20.89 4.11
CA ASP A 270 -0.17 -20.63 2.94
C ASP A 270 0.73 -19.38 3.11
N GLY A 271 1.38 -19.22 4.27
CA GLY A 271 2.26 -18.08 4.55
C GLY A 271 1.55 -16.74 4.76
N MET A 272 0.21 -16.72 4.80
CA MET A 272 -0.59 -15.55 5.11
C MET A 272 -1.07 -15.56 6.56
N ILE A 273 -0.88 -14.45 7.28
CA ILE A 273 -1.59 -14.16 8.53
C ILE A 273 -2.80 -13.28 8.21
N THR A 274 -3.94 -13.58 8.81
CA THR A 274 -5.15 -12.76 8.71
C THR A 274 -5.80 -12.60 10.08
N VAL A 275 -6.21 -11.37 10.40
CA VAL A 275 -6.99 -11.07 11.60
C VAL A 275 -8.45 -10.89 11.19
N PRO A 276 -9.36 -11.83 11.53
CA PRO A 276 -10.75 -11.76 11.11
C PRO A 276 -11.53 -10.67 11.84
N GLU A 277 -12.60 -10.16 11.23
CA GLU A 277 -13.60 -9.42 12.00
C GLU A 277 -14.34 -10.33 12.99
N PRO A 278 -14.75 -9.82 14.17
CA PRO A 278 -15.56 -10.57 15.13
C PRO A 278 -16.85 -11.16 14.54
N CYS A 279 -17.47 -10.46 13.58
CA CYS A 279 -18.68 -10.91 12.90
C CYS A 279 -18.44 -12.13 12.00
N SER A 280 -17.28 -12.21 11.36
CA SER A 280 -16.90 -13.30 10.47
C SER A 280 -16.70 -14.61 11.24
N ILE A 281 -16.13 -14.54 12.45
CA ILE A 281 -16.00 -15.70 13.35
C ILE A 281 -17.37 -16.24 13.75
N MET A 282 -18.32 -15.36 14.06
CA MET A 282 -19.69 -15.77 14.39
C MET A 282 -20.35 -16.50 13.21
N LEU A 283 -20.16 -16.03 11.99
CA LEU A 283 -20.74 -16.67 10.79
C LEU A 283 -20.18 -18.10 10.57
N PHE A 284 -18.88 -18.32 10.79
CA PHE A 284 -18.29 -19.68 10.74
C PHE A 284 -18.87 -20.59 11.84
N SER A 285 -19.06 -20.07 13.05
CA SER A 285 -19.66 -20.84 14.16
C SER A 285 -21.14 -21.20 13.90
N LEU A 286 -21.89 -20.34 13.20
CA LEU A 286 -23.29 -20.56 12.83
C LEU A 286 -23.44 -21.44 11.58
N GLY A 287 -22.56 -21.31 10.59
CA GLY A 287 -22.53 -22.12 9.37
C GLY A 287 -22.20 -23.60 9.62
N GLY A 288 -21.39 -23.89 10.64
CA GLY A 288 -21.12 -25.26 11.11
C GLY A 288 -22.31 -25.94 11.80
N MET A 289 -23.31 -25.19 12.26
CA MET A 289 -24.51 -25.73 12.92
C MET A 289 -25.67 -26.06 11.96
N LEU A 290 -25.66 -25.62 10.71
CA LEU A 290 -26.83 -25.72 9.81
C LEU A 290 -26.77 -26.83 8.73
N LEU A 291 -25.70 -27.62 8.64
CA LEU A 291 -25.61 -28.75 7.70
C LEU A 291 -25.56 -30.12 8.41
N ARG A 292 -26.64 -30.47 9.09
CA ARG A 292 -27.03 -31.88 9.29
C ARG A 292 -28.49 -32.09 8.91
N ARG A 293 -28.82 -31.89 7.63
CA ARG A 293 -30.04 -32.49 7.08
C ARG A 293 -29.79 -33.99 6.94
N LYS A 294 -30.20 -34.74 7.97
CA LYS A 294 -30.30 -36.20 7.95
C LYS A 294 -31.29 -36.58 6.84
N THR A 295 -30.82 -37.09 5.70
CA THR A 295 -31.69 -37.80 4.77
C THR A 295 -32.04 -39.12 5.42
N ALA A 296 -33.23 -39.19 6.02
CA ALA A 296 -33.91 -40.45 6.26
C ALA A 296 -34.74 -40.74 5.02
N VAL A 297 -34.33 -41.71 4.21
CA VAL A 297 -35.10 -42.87 3.70
C VAL A 297 -34.08 -43.86 3.15
#